data_AF-A0A0G1A9Q4-F1
#
_entry.id   AF-A0A0G1A9Q4-F1
#
_cell.length_a   1.000
_cell.length_b   1.000
_cell.length_c   1.000
_cell.angle_alpha   90.00
_cell.angle_beta   90.00
_cell.angle_gamma   90.00
#
_symmetry.space_group_name_H-M   'P 1'
#
loop_
_entity.id
_entity.type
_entity.pdbx_description
1 polymer ?
#
loop_
_entity_poly.entity_id
_entity_poly.type
_entity_poly.pdbx_seq_one_letter_code
_entity_poly.pdbx_strand_id
1 'polypeptide(L)'
;MLTKSDFVKHEECPIWLWLHKSRPDLLPEVSPELERVFDTGNQVDQLARKLYPEGIEIEGYFNEGWANTKIAIDRGERVMFQPTAVTLDGLSSRADFLTKDEATGLWD
;
A
#
# COMPACT_ATOMS: atom_id res chain seq x y z
N MET A 1 13.34 -4.99 -7.37
CA MET A 1 11.96 -5.31 -6.93
C MET A 1 10.98 -4.70 -7.91
N LEU A 2 9.95 -5.46 -8.28
CA LEU A 2 8.86 -5.03 -9.16
C LEU A 2 7.58 -4.88 -8.34
N THR A 3 6.84 -3.81 -8.58
CA THR A 3 5.55 -3.50 -7.95
C THR A 3 4.43 -3.58 -8.99
N LYS A 4 3.18 -3.47 -8.54
CA LYS A 4 2.02 -3.33 -9.43
C LYS A 4 2.19 -2.17 -10.42
N SER A 5 2.68 -1.02 -9.95
CA SER A 5 2.94 0.13 -10.81
C SER A 5 4.04 -0.14 -11.85
N ASP A 6 5.04 -0.95 -11.52
CA ASP A 6 6.05 -1.36 -12.49
C ASP A 6 5.49 -2.27 -13.57
N PHE A 7 4.59 -3.17 -13.20
CA PHE A 7 3.87 -4.02 -14.15
C PHE A 7 3.04 -3.19 -15.13
N VAL A 8 2.26 -2.23 -14.63
CA VAL A 8 1.48 -1.32 -15.49
C VAL A 8 2.38 -0.54 -16.45
N LYS A 9 3.50 0.02 -15.96
CA LYS A 9 4.48 0.71 -16.83
C LYS A 9 5.03 -0.20 -17.93
N HIS A 10 5.27 -1.48 -17.62
CA HIS A 10 5.75 -2.44 -18.61
C HIS A 10 4.71 -2.74 -19.69
N GLU A 11 3.46 -2.99 -19.28
CA GLU A 11 2.35 -3.26 -20.18
C GLU A 11 2.10 -2.07 -21.11
N GLU A 12 2.21 -0.85 -20.61
CA GLU A 12 2.09 0.37 -21.43
C GLU A 12 3.29 0.55 -22.36
N CYS A 13 4.51 0.38 -21.84
CA CYS A 13 5.74 0.44 -22.63
C CYS A 13 6.93 -0.21 -21.89
N PRO A 14 7.54 -1.30 -22.42
CA PRO A 14 8.68 -1.94 -21.77
C PRO A 14 9.88 -1.02 -21.55
N ILE A 15 10.11 -0.05 -22.45
CA ILE A 15 11.17 0.96 -22.32
C ILE A 15 10.87 1.89 -21.14
N TRP A 16 9.60 2.20 -20.87
CA TRP A 16 9.24 3.03 -19.73
C TRP A 16 9.58 2.34 -18.40
N LEU A 17 9.24 1.06 -18.24
CA LEU A 17 9.69 0.31 -17.06
C LEU A 17 11.22 0.35 -16.92
N TRP A 18 11.95 0.12 -18.02
CA TRP A 18 13.41 0.12 -17.99
C TRP A 18 13.98 1.49 -17.57
N LEU A 19 13.48 2.59 -18.14
CA LEU A 19 13.87 3.94 -17.74
C LEU A 19 13.56 4.20 -16.27
N HIS A 20 12.36 3.85 -15.81
CA HIS A 20 11.95 4.02 -14.41
C HIS A 20 12.85 3.27 -13.42
N LYS A 21 13.38 2.09 -13.79
CA LYS A 21 14.25 1.28 -12.92
C LYS A 21 15.73 1.57 -13.05
N SER A 22 16.20 1.92 -14.24
CA SER A 22 17.63 1.99 -14.55
C SER A 22 18.12 3.39 -14.85
N ARG A 23 17.27 4.29 -15.36
CA ARG A 23 17.60 5.66 -15.75
C ARG A 23 16.48 6.65 -15.43
N PRO A 24 16.06 6.77 -14.15
CA PRO A 24 14.99 7.68 -13.76
C PRO A 24 15.35 9.15 -14.01
N ASP A 25 16.65 9.47 -14.12
CA ASP A 25 17.18 10.78 -14.49
C ASP A 25 16.77 11.25 -15.91
N LEU A 26 16.36 10.32 -16.77
CA LEU A 26 15.88 10.62 -18.12
C LEU A 26 14.36 10.78 -18.19
N LEU A 27 13.64 10.47 -17.11
CA LEU A 27 12.20 10.70 -17.06
C LEU A 27 11.92 12.19 -16.83
N PRO A 28 10.85 12.73 -17.44
CA PRO A 28 10.41 14.08 -17.11
C PRO A 28 10.01 14.15 -15.63
N GLU A 29 10.17 15.34 -15.04
CA GLU A 29 9.63 15.61 -13.71
C GLU A 29 8.10 15.42 -13.71
N VAL A 30 7.57 15.06 -12.54
CA VAL A 30 6.13 14.95 -12.33
C VAL A 30 5.52 16.34 -12.54
N SER A 31 4.50 16.43 -13.41
CA SER A 31 3.85 17.72 -13.65
C SER A 31 3.04 18.16 -12.42
N PRO A 32 2.86 19.48 -12.21
CA PRO A 32 2.03 19.98 -11.11
C PRO A 32 0.57 19.50 -11.16
N GLU A 33 0.06 19.18 -12.35
CA GLU A 33 -1.26 18.57 -12.52
C GLU A 33 -1.29 17.15 -11.96
N LEU A 34 -0.29 16.35 -12.29
CA LEU A 34 -0.20 14.96 -11.84
C LEU A 34 0.06 14.87 -10.34
N GLU A 35 0.93 15.75 -9.80
CA GLU A 35 1.18 15.85 -8.36
C GLU A 35 -0.10 16.18 -7.59
N ARG A 36 -0.91 17.13 -8.07
CA ARG A 36 -2.22 17.45 -7.48
C ARG A 36 -3.18 16.25 -7.46
N VAL A 37 -3.14 15.39 -8.48
CA VAL A 37 -3.96 14.16 -8.49
C VAL A 37 -3.52 13.20 -7.39
N PHE A 38 -2.21 13.01 -7.20
CA PHE A 38 -1.69 12.18 -6.12
C PHE A 38 -2.02 12.75 -4.74
N ASP A 39 -1.86 14.06 -4.55
CA ASP A 39 -2.21 14.73 -3.30
C ASP A 39 -3.69 14.59 -2.97
N THR A 40 -4.56 14.72 -3.98
CA THR A 40 -5.99 14.51 -3.81
C THR A 40 -6.28 13.07 -3.35
N GLY A 41 -5.60 12.07 -3.94
CA GLY A 41 -5.69 10.68 -3.51
C GLY A 41 -5.28 10.50 -2.04
N ASN A 42 -4.16 11.08 -1.63
CA ASN A 42 -3.68 11.03 -0.24
C ASN A 42 -4.67 11.69 0.74
N GLN A 43 -5.29 12.80 0.34
CA GLN A 43 -6.31 13.46 1.16
C GLN A 43 -7.55 12.59 1.33
N VAL A 44 -7.98 11.90 0.27
CA VAL A 44 -9.11 10.96 0.34
C VAL A 44 -8.78 9.79 1.28
N ASP A 45 -7.58 9.22 1.21
CA ASP A 45 -7.15 8.16 2.14
C ASP A 45 -7.19 8.66 3.60
N GLN A 46 -6.64 9.84 3.88
CA GLN A 46 -6.70 10.45 5.22
C GLN A 46 -8.13 10.69 5.70
N LEU A 47 -9.05 11.06 4.81
CA LEU A 47 -10.46 11.22 5.15
C LEU A 47 -11.14 9.88 5.42
N ALA A 48 -10.85 8.84 4.63
CA ALA A 48 -11.40 7.51 4.82
C ALA A 48 -11.02 6.93 6.18
N ARG A 49 -9.78 7.16 6.64
CA ARG A 49 -9.31 6.71 7.96
C ARG A 49 -10.13 7.27 9.12
N LYS A 50 -10.72 8.47 8.97
CA LYS A 50 -11.60 9.08 9.98
C LYS A 50 -12.91 8.33 10.19
N LEU A 51 -13.28 7.41 9.29
CA LEU A 51 -14.44 6.53 9.46
C LEU A 51 -14.20 5.45 10.52
N TYR A 52 -12.94 5.18 10.87
CA TYR A 52 -12.53 4.18 11.85
C TYR A 52 -11.57 4.80 12.86
N PRO A 53 -12.04 5.66 13.78
CA PRO A 53 -11.18 6.40 14.71
C PRO A 53 -10.34 5.49 15.64
N GLU A 54 -10.73 4.23 15.82
CA GLU A 54 -10.01 3.19 16.56
C GLU A 54 -8.91 2.51 15.75
N GLY A 55 -8.85 2.75 14.44
CA GLY A 55 -7.90 2.10 13.55
C GLY A 55 -6.47 2.55 13.78
N ILE A 56 -5.54 1.61 13.61
CA ILE A 56 -4.10 1.87 13.73
C ILE A 56 -3.42 1.77 12.36
N GLU A 57 -2.48 2.67 12.08
CA GLU A 57 -1.65 2.56 10.88
C GLU A 57 -0.50 1.58 11.10
N ILE A 58 -0.38 0.62 10.19
CA ILE A 58 0.75 -0.30 10.18
C ILE A 58 1.91 0.33 9.41
N GLU A 59 3.00 0.57 10.12
CA GLU A 59 4.23 1.10 9.57
C GLU A 59 5.10 0.02 8.92
N GLY A 60 5.97 0.47 8.02
CA GLY A 60 6.92 -0.39 7.31
C GLY A 60 6.34 -1.06 6.06
N TYR A 61 7.21 -1.72 5.30
CA TYR A 61 6.84 -2.40 4.05
C TYR A 61 7.38 -3.83 4.04
N PHE A 62 6.82 -4.68 3.17
CA PHE A 62 7.27 -6.06 2.99
C PHE A 62 7.32 -6.83 4.32
N ASN A 63 8.46 -7.42 4.65
CA ASN A 63 8.65 -8.23 5.85
C ASN A 63 8.49 -7.42 7.14
N GLU A 64 8.88 -6.14 7.14
CA GLU A 64 8.70 -5.27 8.30
C GLU A 64 7.22 -4.97 8.52
N GLY A 65 6.53 -4.54 7.46
CA GLY A 65 5.08 -4.33 7.51
C GLY A 65 4.34 -5.59 7.94
N TRP A 66 4.73 -6.76 7.43
CA TRP A 66 4.13 -8.03 7.83
C TRP A 66 4.38 -8.39 9.30
N ALA A 67 5.59 -8.14 9.81
CA ALA A 67 5.89 -8.32 11.22
C ALA A 67 4.99 -7.42 12.08
N ASN A 68 4.83 -6.16 11.70
CA ASN A 68 4.00 -5.19 12.42
C ASN A 68 2.51 -5.54 12.35
N THR A 69 2.00 -6.00 11.18
CA THR A 69 0.63 -6.49 11.05
C THR A 69 0.37 -7.68 11.97
N LYS A 70 1.29 -8.66 12.06
CA LYS A 70 1.12 -9.78 13.00
C LYS A 70 1.10 -9.33 14.45
N ILE A 71 1.97 -8.40 14.84
CA ILE A 71 1.98 -7.83 16.19
C ILE A 71 0.64 -7.15 16.51
N ALA A 72 0.07 -6.41 15.57
CA ALA A 72 -1.25 -5.79 15.73
C ALA A 72 -2.35 -6.84 15.90
N ILE A 73 -2.36 -7.89 15.07
CA ILE A 73 -3.32 -9.00 15.19
C ILE A 73 -3.20 -9.68 16.56
N ASP A 74 -1.98 -9.96 17.03
CA ASP A 74 -1.71 -10.62 18.32
C ASP A 74 -2.14 -9.75 19.51
N ARG A 75 -2.12 -8.42 19.36
CA ARG A 75 -2.64 -7.47 20.35
C ARG A 75 -4.17 -7.37 20.36
N GLY A 76 -4.84 -8.00 19.40
CA GLY A 76 -6.29 -7.97 19.28
C GLY A 76 -6.82 -6.72 18.58
N GLU A 77 -5.97 -6.00 17.85
CA GLU A 77 -6.40 -4.86 17.04
C GLU A 77 -7.39 -5.31 15.98
N ARG A 78 -8.45 -4.54 15.78
CA ARG A 78 -9.58 -4.94 14.91
C ARG A 78 -9.65 -4.15 13.63
N VAL A 79 -9.10 -2.95 13.61
CA VAL A 79 -9.04 -2.10 12.43
C VAL A 79 -7.60 -1.69 12.22
N MET A 80 -7.07 -2.01 11.04
CA MET A 80 -5.72 -1.65 10.65
C MET A 80 -5.77 -0.91 9.32
N PHE A 81 -5.06 0.21 9.25
CA PHE A 81 -4.75 0.87 8.00
C PHE A 81 -3.43 0.36 7.49
N GLN A 82 -3.35 0.17 6.17
CA GLN A 82 -2.12 -0.22 5.52
C GLN A 82 -1.49 -1.57 5.98
N PRO A 83 -2.26 -2.58 6.44
CA PRO A 83 -1.67 -3.85 6.84
C PRO A 83 -1.05 -4.57 5.64
N THR A 84 0.04 -5.26 5.91
CA THR A 84 0.83 -5.97 4.91
C THR A 84 0.76 -7.46 5.15
N ALA A 85 0.47 -8.25 4.12
CA ALA A 85 0.59 -9.71 4.14
C ALA A 85 1.71 -10.14 3.19
N VAL A 86 2.51 -11.11 3.62
CA VAL A 86 3.60 -11.68 2.81
C VAL A 86 3.44 -13.20 2.72
N THR A 87 3.45 -13.73 1.51
CA THR A 87 3.36 -15.16 1.23
C THR A 87 4.70 -15.87 1.50
N LEU A 88 4.69 -17.21 1.57
CA LEU A 88 5.91 -18.00 1.81
C LEU A 88 6.96 -17.85 0.70
N ASP A 89 6.52 -17.58 -0.53
CA ASP A 89 7.36 -17.31 -1.70
C ASP A 89 7.74 -15.82 -1.85
N GLY A 90 7.38 -14.98 -0.87
CA GLY A 90 7.85 -13.59 -0.76
C GLY A 90 7.04 -12.56 -1.53
N LEU A 91 5.82 -12.90 -1.99
CA LEU A 91 4.90 -11.92 -2.56
C LEU A 91 4.28 -11.09 -1.43
N SER A 92 4.33 -9.78 -1.58
CA SER A 92 3.79 -8.83 -0.59
C SER A 92 2.57 -8.14 -1.15
N SER A 93 1.49 -8.09 -0.36
CA SER A 93 0.32 -7.26 -0.60
C SER A 93 0.09 -6.35 0.58
N ARG A 94 -0.28 -5.10 0.32
CA ARG A 94 -0.62 -4.10 1.34
C ARG A 94 -2.02 -3.60 1.01
N ALA A 95 -2.96 -3.81 1.93
CA ALA A 95 -4.33 -3.34 1.78
C ALA A 95 -4.46 -1.94 2.37
N ASP A 96 -5.39 -1.13 1.91
CA ASP A 96 -5.60 0.19 2.50
C ASP A 96 -6.24 0.09 3.89
N PHE A 97 -7.21 -0.83 4.03
CA PHE A 97 -7.92 -1.13 5.26
C PHE A 97 -8.04 -2.65 5.43
N LEU A 98 -8.03 -3.09 6.68
CA LEU A 98 -8.43 -4.45 7.06
C LEU A 98 -9.18 -4.36 8.39
N THR A 99 -10.40 -4.87 8.40
CA THR A 99 -11.31 -4.81 9.54
C THR A 99 -11.73 -6.21 9.95
N LYS A 100 -11.89 -6.45 11.25
CA LYS A 100 -12.34 -7.75 11.75
C LYS A 100 -13.82 -7.68 12.09
N ASP A 101 -14.62 -8.49 11.40
CA ASP A 101 -16.04 -8.63 11.69
C ASP A 101 -16.23 -9.38 13.03
N GLU A 102 -17.01 -8.79 13.94
CA GLU A 102 -17.20 -9.36 15.28
C GLU A 102 -18.07 -10.62 15.29
N ALA A 103 -19.04 -10.71 14.38
CA ALA A 103 -20.02 -11.78 14.37
C ALA A 103 -19.42 -13.09 13.83
N THR A 104 -18.53 -12.97 12.85
CA THR A 104 -17.92 -14.09 12.13
C THR A 104 -16.47 -14.34 12.54
N GLY A 105 -15.79 -13.31 13.09
CA GLY A 105 -14.37 -13.34 13.39
C GLY A 105 -13.46 -13.29 12.15
N LEU A 106 -14.04 -13.10 10.96
CA LEU A 106 -13.32 -13.00 9.70
C LEU A 106 -12.81 -11.57 9.46
N TRP A 107 -11.81 -11.46 8.57
CA TRP A 107 -11.29 -10.17 8.13
C TRP A 107 -11.96 -9.76 6.82
N ASP A 108 -12.34 -8.48 6.73
CA ASP A 108 -12.84 -7.78 5.54
C ASP A 108 -11.89 -6.63 5.18
#